data_AF-A0A7C5VWJ5-F1
#
_entry.id   AF-A0A7C5VWJ5-F1
#
_cell.length_a   1.000
_cell.length_b   1.000
_cell.length_c   1.000
_cell.angle_alpha   90.00
_cell.angle_beta   90.00
_cell.angle_gamma   90.00
#
_symmetry.space_group_name_H-M   'P 1'
#
loop_
_entity.id
_entity.type
_entity.pdbx_description
1 polymer ?
#
loop_
_entity_poly.entity_id
_entity_poly.type
_entity_poly.pdbx_seq_one_letter_code
_entity_poly.pdbx_strand_id
1 'polypeptide(L)' 'ILALLGLGLIPNTLGHTLYNASVRRLNAAVANVIYTQEMTGAIILAWLILGEIPSTNAVVGAAIMLLGILLVLLR' A
#
# COMPACT_ATOMS: atom_id res chain seq x y z
N ILE A 1 0.39 -9.03 23.40
CA ILE A 1 1.08 -7.75 23.68
C ILE A 1 2.28 -7.55 22.76
N LEU A 2 3.28 -8.45 22.75
CA LEU A 2 4.45 -8.33 21.87
C LEU A 2 4.10 -8.19 20.37
N ALA A 3 3.17 -8.99 19.85
CA ALA A 3 2.71 -8.88 18.46
C ALA A 3 2.02 -7.53 18.15
N LEU A 4 1.29 -6.98 19.12
CA LEU A 4 0.64 -5.66 18.99
C LEU A 4 1.67 -4.53 18.98
N LEU A 5 2.69 -4.64 19.84
CA LEU A 5 3.82 -3.71 19.82
C LEU A 5 4.58 -3.80 18.49
N GLY A 6 4.79 -5.02 17.96
CA GLY A 6 5.38 -5.23 16.65
C GLY A 6 4.58 -4.56 15.52
N LEU A 7 3.26 -4.77 15.46
CA LEU A 7 2.38 -4.12 14.48
C LEU A 7 2.39 -2.58 14.60
N GLY A 8 2.35 -2.05 15.82
CA GLY A 8 2.36 -0.61 16.05
C GLY A 8 3.69 0.05 15.71
N LEU A 9 4.81 -0.60 16.05
CA LEU A 9 6.17 -0.05 15.93
C LEU A 9 6.80 -0.26 14.55
N ILE A 10 6.43 -1.34 13.85
CA ILE A 10 7.06 -1.70 12.59
C ILE A 10 6.22 -1.17 11.42
N PRO A 11 5.16 -1.87 10.93
CA PRO A 11 4.47 -1.42 9.73
C PRO A 11 3.79 -0.06 9.92
N ASN A 12 3.16 0.18 11.07
CA ASN A 12 2.37 1.38 11.28
C ASN A 12 3.25 2.64 11.44
N THR A 13 4.12 2.68 12.47
CA THR A 13 4.95 3.90 12.69
C THR A 13 5.99 4.08 11.60
N LEU A 14 6.66 3.04 11.09
CA LEU A 14 7.60 3.23 9.98
C LEU A 14 6.89 3.69 8.72
N GLY A 15 5.76 3.04 8.36
CA GLY A 15 4.98 3.39 7.18
C GLY A 15 4.53 4.86 7.19
N HIS A 16 3.87 5.29 8.26
CA HIS A 16 3.42 6.68 8.39
C HIS A 16 4.57 7.69 8.51
N THR A 17 5.69 7.32 9.13
CA THR A 17 6.85 8.21 9.21
C THR A 17 7.49 8.42 7.84
N LEU A 18 7.67 7.34 7.08
CA LEU A 18 8.21 7.39 5.73
C LEU A 18 7.26 8.13 4.78
N TYR A 19 5.94 7.94 4.92
CA TYR A 19 4.94 8.71 4.20
C TYR A 19 5.03 10.22 4.51
N ASN A 20 5.08 10.59 5.79
CA ASN A 20 5.23 12.00 6.17
C ASN A 20 6.55 12.61 5.68
N ALA A 21 7.62 11.81 5.60
CA ALA A 21 8.87 12.24 5.00
C ALA A 21 8.78 12.36 3.47
N SER A 22 8.01 11.51 2.79
CA SER A 22 7.84 11.54 1.34
C SER A 22 7.05 12.76 0.87
N VAL A 23 6.01 13.16 1.59
CA VAL A 23 5.21 14.38 1.29
C VAL A 23 6.07 15.66 1.35
N ARG A 24 7.18 15.66 2.10
CA ARG A 24 8.12 16.79 2.14
C ARG A 24 9.07 16.85 0.94
N ARG A 25 9.16 15.76 0.16
CA ARG A 25 10.11 15.59 -0.95
C ARG A 25 9.43 15.38 -2.31
N LEU A 26 8.16 14.96 -2.30
CA LEU A 26 7.35 14.65 -3.46
C LEU A 26 6.07 15.51 -3.45
N ASN A 27 5.43 15.63 -4.60
CA ASN A 27 4.06 16.15 -4.66
C ASN A 27 3.15 15.25 -3.79
N ALA A 28 2.31 15.88 -2.95
CA ALA A 28 1.40 15.17 -2.04
C ALA A 28 0.47 14.18 -2.77
N ALA A 29 0.05 14.47 -4.01
CA ALA A 29 -0.74 13.56 -4.82
C ALA A 29 0.04 12.28 -5.16
N VAL A 30 1.30 12.42 -5.58
CA VAL A 30 2.19 11.28 -5.90
C VAL A 30 2.48 10.46 -4.65
N ALA A 31 2.77 11.13 -3.51
CA ALA A 31 3.01 10.45 -2.25
C ALA A 31 1.81 9.62 -1.78
N ASN A 32 0.59 10.15 -1.89
CA ASN A 32 -0.65 9.42 -1.56
C ASN A 32 -0.88 8.22 -2.48
N VAL A 33 -0.66 8.40 -3.78
CA VAL A 33 -0.79 7.34 -4.78
C VAL A 33 0.18 6.17 -4.52
N ILE A 34 1.40 6.46 -4.08
CA ILE A 34 2.35 5.41 -3.68
C ILE A 34 1.90 4.77 -2.36
N TYR A 35 1.40 5.55 -1.41
CA TYR A 35 0.94 5.05 -0.12
C TYR A 35 -0.23 4.05 -0.26
N THR A 36 -1.17 4.28 -1.19
CA THR A 36 -2.28 3.36 -1.44
C THR A 36 -1.84 2.00 -2.01
N GLN A 37 -0.57 1.85 -2.45
CA GLN A 37 -0.01 0.56 -2.84
C GLN A 37 0.06 -0.45 -1.69
N GLU A 38 -0.14 -0.03 -0.43
CA GLU A 38 -0.31 -0.95 0.70
C GLU A 38 -1.36 -2.02 0.38
N MET A 39 -2.44 -1.69 -0.32
CA MET A 39 -3.46 -2.68 -0.70
C MET A 39 -2.97 -3.71 -1.71
N THR A 40 -2.27 -3.31 -2.77
CA THR A 40 -1.71 -4.26 -3.74
C THR A 40 -0.57 -5.07 -3.13
N GLY A 41 0.27 -4.42 -2.32
CA GLY A 41 1.31 -5.08 -1.55
C GLY A 41 0.74 -6.12 -0.59
N ALA A 42 -0.37 -5.82 0.10
CA ALA A 42 -1.06 -6.76 0.98
C ALA A 42 -1.59 -7.98 0.22
N ILE A 43 -2.21 -7.80 -0.96
CA ILE A 43 -2.67 -8.92 -1.80
C ILE A 43 -1.49 -9.82 -2.20
N ILE A 44 -0.37 -9.22 -2.62
CA ILE A 44 0.84 -9.97 -3.00
C ILE A 44 1.43 -10.71 -1.79
N LEU A 45 1.55 -10.05 -0.65
CA LEU A 45 2.10 -10.65 0.57
C LEU A 45 1.19 -11.75 1.12
N ALA A 46 -0.15 -11.57 1.06
CA ALA A 46 -1.11 -12.60 1.43
C ALA A 46 -0.94 -13.85 0.55
N TRP A 47 -0.76 -13.65 -0.75
CA TRP A 47 -0.51 -14.76 -1.66
C TRP A 47 0.83 -15.47 -1.40
N LEU A 48 1.91 -14.72 -1.20
CA LEU A 48 3.26 -15.28 -1.04
C LEU A 48 3.52 -15.87 0.34
N ILE A 49 3.02 -15.25 1.41
CA ILE A 49 3.32 -15.63 2.80
C ILE A 49 2.24 -16.57 3.36
N LEU A 50 0.96 -16.25 3.10
CA LEU A 50 -0.17 -17.04 3.62
C LEU A 50 -0.67 -18.09 2.62
N GLY A 51 -0.23 -18.05 1.37
CA GLY A 51 -0.72 -18.97 0.32
C GLY A 51 -2.14 -18.66 -0.13
N GLU A 52 -2.68 -17.49 0.21
CA GLU A 52 -4.03 -17.07 -0.16
C GLU A 52 -4.07 -16.67 -1.63
N ILE A 53 -4.56 -17.56 -2.50
CA ILE A 53 -4.68 -17.29 -3.93
C ILE A 53 -5.63 -16.10 -4.13
N PRO A 54 -5.20 -15.00 -4.78
CA PRO A 54 -6.05 -13.84 -4.99
C PRO A 54 -7.31 -14.21 -5.74
N SER A 55 -8.47 -13.88 -5.18
CA SER A 55 -9.75 -14.07 -5.87
C SER A 55 -9.84 -13.17 -7.10
N THR A 56 -10.71 -13.54 -8.06
CA THR A 56 -10.99 -12.70 -9.24
C THR A 56 -11.37 -11.28 -8.84
N ASN A 57 -12.15 -11.11 -7.76
CA ASN A 57 -12.54 -9.79 -7.26
C ASN A 57 -11.34 -8.98 -6.74
N ALA A 58 -10.39 -9.63 -6.05
CA ALA A 58 -9.18 -8.98 -5.57
C ALA A 58 -8.31 -8.50 -6.74
N VAL A 59 -8.16 -9.33 -7.77
CA VAL A 59 -7.40 -8.99 -8.99
C VAL A 59 -8.05 -7.83 -9.75
N VAL A 60 -9.37 -7.87 -9.92
CA VAL A 60 -10.13 -6.79 -10.58
C VAL A 60 -10.02 -5.49 -9.78
N GLY A 61 -10.18 -5.55 -8.45
CA GLY A 61 -10.02 -4.39 -7.57
C GLY A 61 -8.62 -3.78 -7.65
N ALA A 62 -7.57 -4.61 -7.62
CA ALA A 62 -6.19 -4.17 -7.79
C ALA A 62 -5.97 -3.51 -9.16
N ALA A 63 -6.51 -4.08 -10.24
CA ALA A 63 -6.41 -3.50 -11.57
C ALA A 63 -7.10 -2.13 -11.67
N ILE A 64 -8.31 -1.99 -11.12
CA ILE A 64 -9.03 -0.70 -11.07
C ILE A 64 -8.23 0.34 -10.27
N MET A 65 -7.67 -0.05 -9.13
CA MET A 65 -6.86 0.83 -8.30
C MET A 65 -5.61 1.32 -9.05
N LEU A 66 -4.87 0.42 -9.69
CA LEU A 66 -3.67 0.76 -10.46
C LEU A 66 -3.98 1.66 -11.66
N LEU A 67 -5.12 1.43 -12.34
CA LEU A 67 -5.59 2.31 -13.40
C LEU A 67 -5.91 3.72 -12.88
N GLY A 68 -6.62 3.85 -11.77
CA GLY A 68 -6.92 5.14 -11.15
C GLY A 68 -5.65 5.92 -10.78
N ILE A 69 -4.66 5.20 -10.27
CA ILE A 69 -3.33 5.73 -9.95
C ILE A 69 -2.60 6.23 -11.19
N LEU A 70 -2.56 5.43 -12.25
CA LEU A 70 -1.93 5.81 -13.51
C LEU A 70 -2.57 7.08 -14.09
N LEU A 71 -3.90 7.20 -14.02
CA LEU A 71 -4.62 8.40 -14.47
C LEU A 71 -4.25 9.66 -13.68
N VAL A 72 -4.01 9.54 -12.37
CA VAL A 72 -3.56 10.67 -11.54
C VAL A 72 -2.12 11.05 -11.86
N LEU A 73 -1.25 10.07 -12.10
CA LEU A 73 0.17 10.32 -12.40
C LEU A 73 0.41 10.87 -13.81
N LEU A 74 -0.48 10.56 -14.77
CA LEU A 74 -0.38 11.05 -16.15
C LEU A 74 -1.00 12.45 -16.36
N ARG A 75 -1.59 13.04 -15.32
CA ARG A 75 -2.11 14.41 -15.33
C ARG A 75 -1.17 15.38 -14.64
#